data_AF-A0A834T1K4-F1
#
_entry.id   AF-A0A834T1K4-F1
#
_cell.length_a   1.000
_cell.length_b   1.000
_cell.length_c   1.000
_cell.angle_alpha   90.00
_cell.angle_beta   90.00
_cell.angle_gamma   90.00
#
_symmetry.space_group_name_H-M   'P 1'
#
loop_
_entity.id
_entity.type
_entity.pdbx_description
1 polymer ?
#
loop_
_entity_poly.entity_id
_entity_poly.type
_entity_poly.pdbx_seq_one_letter_code
_entity_poly.pdbx_strand_id
1 'polypeptide(L)'
;MVEQSYDPTLIHMTSMQLFQEFANEDDTSQLASVTMQIMQTIQTNLGGKSKQYKDPALIHLFLMNNIHYIVRSVWRYEAKDLLGDDWVQRHRRIVQQHTNQYKRNAWAKILQCLSIQGLTSSGGGSGTVSGDGGTSSGASRAIVKDRFKTFNIMFEELHQKQY
;
A
#
# COMPACT_ATOMS: atom_id res chain seq x y z
N MET A 1 -20.53 12.22 -18.23
CA MET A 1 -19.84 11.25 -17.36
C MET A 1 -20.29 11.57 -15.94
N VAL A 2 -21.26 10.81 -15.43
CA VAL A 2 -22.01 11.17 -14.21
C VAL A 2 -21.17 10.78 -12.99
N GLU A 3 -20.83 11.76 -12.15
CA GLU A 3 -20.32 11.51 -10.80
C GLU A 3 -21.34 10.66 -10.05
N GLN A 4 -20.96 9.46 -9.62
CA GLN A 4 -21.68 8.74 -8.57
C GLN A 4 -21.52 9.56 -7.29
N SER A 5 -22.45 10.48 -7.07
CA SER A 5 -22.60 11.22 -5.83
C SER A 5 -22.79 10.21 -4.69
N TYR A 6 -21.91 10.27 -3.69
CA TYR A 6 -22.03 9.51 -2.46
C TYR A 6 -23.26 10.04 -1.72
N ASP A 7 -24.34 9.25 -1.70
CA ASP A 7 -25.56 9.57 -0.98
C ASP A 7 -25.49 9.00 0.46
N PRO A 8 -25.32 9.84 1.50
CA PRO A 8 -25.24 9.39 2.89
C PRO A 8 -26.53 8.71 3.36
N THR A 9 -27.66 9.07 2.75
CA THR A 9 -28.99 8.56 3.06
C THR A 9 -29.13 7.11 2.60
N LEU A 10 -28.46 6.73 1.51
CA LEU A 10 -28.44 5.36 1.01
C LEU A 10 -27.74 4.43 2.00
N ILE A 11 -26.59 4.84 2.55
CA ILE A 11 -25.85 4.03 3.55
C ILE A 11 -26.65 3.89 4.84
N HIS A 12 -27.29 4.96 5.30
CA HIS A 12 -28.15 4.90 6.47
C HIS A 12 -29.35 3.98 6.24
N MET A 13 -29.97 4.03 5.05
CA MET A 13 -31.11 3.19 4.69
C MET A 13 -30.71 1.71 4.57
N THR A 14 -29.59 1.41 3.93
CA THR A 14 -29.06 0.04 3.86
C THR A 14 -28.70 -0.47 5.24
N SER A 15 -28.06 0.36 6.08
CA SER A 15 -27.75 0.03 7.48
C SER A 15 -29.02 -0.32 8.27
N MET A 16 -30.07 0.50 8.17
CA MET A 16 -31.36 0.26 8.83
C MET A 16 -32.07 -1.01 8.33
N GLN A 17 -32.04 -1.27 7.01
CA GLN A 17 -32.63 -2.48 6.44
C GLN A 17 -31.90 -3.75 6.92
N LEU A 18 -30.58 -3.68 7.01
CA LEU A 18 -29.76 -4.75 7.58
C LEU A 18 -30.12 -5.01 9.04
N PHE A 19 -30.22 -3.96 9.86
CA PHE A 19 -30.66 -4.07 11.26
C PHE A 19 -32.02 -4.74 11.44
N GLN A 20 -32.96 -4.53 10.51
CA GLN A 20 -34.28 -5.14 10.52
C GLN A 20 -34.27 -6.63 10.11
N GLU A 21 -33.42 -7.01 9.15
CA GLU A 21 -33.29 -8.38 8.66
C GLU A 21 -32.66 -9.30 9.71
N PHE A 22 -31.82 -8.76 10.59
CA PHE A 22 -31.15 -9.50 11.66
C PHE A 22 -32.09 -10.04 12.74
N ALA A 23 -33.27 -9.47 12.96
CA ALA A 23 -34.14 -9.87 14.08
C ALA A 23 -34.73 -11.30 14.00
N ASN A 24 -34.41 -12.08 12.95
CA ASN A 24 -35.08 -13.34 12.63
C ASN A 24 -34.15 -14.59 12.54
N GLU A 25 -32.86 -14.52 12.92
CA GLU A 25 -31.91 -15.65 12.89
C GLU A 25 -31.39 -16.04 14.29
N ASP A 26 -30.89 -17.27 14.44
CA ASP A 26 -30.28 -17.80 15.68
C ASP A 26 -29.20 -16.85 16.24
N ASP A 27 -29.23 -16.57 17.55
CA ASP A 27 -28.49 -15.45 18.19
C ASP A 27 -26.97 -15.47 17.85
N THR A 28 -26.38 -16.67 17.72
CA THR A 28 -24.96 -16.83 17.38
C THR A 28 -24.64 -16.61 15.89
N SER A 29 -25.54 -17.05 15.00
CA SER A 29 -25.45 -16.80 13.55
C SER A 29 -25.62 -15.31 13.25
N GLN A 30 -26.60 -14.68 13.91
CA GLN A 30 -26.86 -13.25 13.80
C GLN A 30 -25.66 -12.42 14.27
N LEU A 31 -25.05 -12.77 15.41
CA LEU A 31 -23.87 -12.08 15.92
C LEU A 31 -22.66 -12.22 14.96
N ALA A 32 -22.45 -13.41 14.38
CA ALA A 32 -21.39 -13.64 13.40
C ALA A 32 -21.60 -12.83 12.12
N SER A 33 -22.84 -12.80 11.63
CA SER A 33 -23.24 -12.04 10.45
C SER A 33 -23.04 -10.54 10.64
N VAL A 34 -23.55 -9.98 11.74
CA VAL A 34 -23.36 -8.56 12.12
C VAL A 34 -21.87 -8.24 12.25
N THR A 35 -21.10 -9.09 12.91
CA THR A 35 -19.65 -8.88 13.07
C THR A 35 -18.93 -8.87 11.73
N MET A 36 -19.23 -9.82 10.84
CA MET A 36 -18.63 -9.86 9.50
C MET A 36 -18.97 -8.60 8.69
N GLN A 37 -20.20 -8.11 8.80
CA GLN A 37 -20.62 -6.89 8.12
C GLN A 37 -19.95 -5.64 8.68
N ILE A 38 -19.79 -5.54 10.00
CA ILE A 38 -19.01 -4.46 10.63
C ILE A 38 -17.57 -4.50 10.10
N MET A 39 -16.94 -5.67 10.03
CA MET A 39 -15.59 -5.82 9.48
C MET A 39 -15.51 -5.32 8.03
N GLN A 40 -16.47 -5.69 7.18
CA GLN A 40 -16.51 -5.26 5.78
C GLN A 40 -16.73 -3.75 5.63
N THR A 41 -17.55 -3.16 6.50
CA THR A 41 -17.77 -1.71 6.57
C THR A 41 -16.50 -0.97 6.97
N ILE A 42 -15.80 -1.45 8.00
CA ILE A 42 -14.51 -0.90 8.42
C ILE A 42 -13.48 -0.99 7.27
N GLN A 43 -13.40 -2.13 6.59
CA GLN A 43 -12.49 -2.29 5.44
C GLN A 43 -12.78 -1.30 4.32
N THR A 44 -14.05 -1.11 3.98
CA THR A 44 -14.48 -0.14 2.97
C THR A 44 -14.12 1.29 3.39
N ASN A 45 -14.32 1.63 4.67
CA ASN A 45 -13.94 2.93 5.22
C ASN A 45 -12.42 3.16 5.15
N LEU A 46 -11.62 2.16 5.55
CA LEU A 46 -10.16 2.21 5.47
C LEU A 46 -9.69 2.34 4.02
N GLY A 47 -10.29 1.59 3.10
CA GLY A 47 -10.04 1.72 1.66
C GLY A 47 -10.31 3.13 1.16
N GLY A 48 -11.43 3.73 1.54
CA GLY A 48 -11.78 5.12 1.23
C GLY A 48 -10.76 6.13 1.80
N LYS A 49 -10.45 6.04 3.10
CA LYS A 49 -9.48 6.93 3.77
C LYS A 49 -8.07 6.82 3.20
N SER A 50 -7.65 5.61 2.83
CA SER A 50 -6.31 5.39 2.28
C SER A 50 -6.06 6.20 1.00
N LYS A 51 -7.10 6.49 0.22
CA LYS A 51 -6.98 7.28 -1.03
C LYS A 51 -6.62 8.76 -0.80
N GLN A 52 -6.63 9.25 0.44
CA GLN A 52 -6.20 10.61 0.77
C GLN A 52 -4.67 10.77 0.71
N TYR A 53 -3.92 9.66 0.82
CA TYR A 53 -2.47 9.70 0.67
C TYR A 53 -2.08 9.75 -0.81
N LYS A 54 -1.30 10.76 -1.19
CA LYS A 54 -0.76 10.90 -2.55
C LYS A 54 0.34 9.88 -2.86
N ASP A 55 1.08 9.46 -1.84
CA ASP A 55 2.17 8.48 -1.99
C ASP A 55 1.62 7.04 -1.86
N PRO A 56 1.72 6.20 -2.91
CA PRO A 56 1.29 4.80 -2.85
C PRO A 56 1.92 3.99 -1.72
N ALA A 57 3.15 4.32 -1.30
CA ALA A 57 3.77 3.67 -0.15
C ALA A 57 2.99 3.97 1.13
N LEU A 58 2.58 5.22 1.35
CA LEU A 58 1.81 5.61 2.53
C LEU A 58 0.41 4.98 2.55
N ILE A 59 -0.23 4.81 1.39
CA ILE A 59 -1.49 4.05 1.26
C ILE A 59 -1.32 2.64 1.84
N HIS A 60 -0.29 1.92 1.39
CA HIS A 60 -0.05 0.54 1.82
C HIS A 60 0.41 0.44 3.28
N LEU A 61 1.18 1.40 3.77
CA LEU A 61 1.55 1.49 5.19
C LEU A 61 0.32 1.67 6.08
N PHE A 62 -0.56 2.60 5.72
CA PHE A 62 -1.82 2.83 6.43
C PHE A 62 -2.68 1.56 6.45
N LEU A 63 -2.88 0.90 5.30
CA LEU A 63 -3.72 -0.29 5.21
C LEU A 63 -3.12 -1.47 5.98
N MET A 64 -1.81 -1.74 5.87
CA MET A 64 -1.20 -2.85 6.61
C MET A 64 -1.34 -2.64 8.12
N ASN A 65 -1.12 -1.42 8.62
CA ASN A 65 -1.17 -1.11 10.05
C ASN A 65 -2.58 -1.28 10.60
N ASN A 66 -3.58 -0.70 9.92
CA ASN A 66 -4.97 -0.77 10.39
C ASN A 66 -5.52 -2.20 10.31
N ILE A 67 -5.28 -2.93 9.21
CA ILE A 67 -5.76 -4.32 9.09
C ILE A 67 -5.04 -5.23 10.11
N HIS A 68 -3.74 -5.03 10.33
CA HIS A 68 -3.01 -5.75 11.37
C HIS A 68 -3.58 -5.48 12.76
N TYR A 69 -3.95 -4.24 13.06
CA TYR A 69 -4.62 -3.90 14.31
C TYR A 69 -5.96 -4.61 14.48
N ILE A 70 -6.78 -4.68 13.42
CA ILE A 70 -8.06 -5.41 13.44
C ILE A 70 -7.81 -6.90 13.71
N VAL A 71 -6.88 -7.52 12.96
CA VAL A 71 -6.52 -8.94 13.16
C VAL A 71 -6.05 -9.21 14.59
N ARG A 72 -5.22 -8.32 15.14
CA ARG A 72 -4.73 -8.43 16.52
C ARG A 72 -5.86 -8.25 17.54
N SER A 73 -6.82 -7.36 17.27
CA SER A 73 -7.99 -7.15 18.13
C SER A 73 -8.89 -8.39 18.14
N VAL A 74 -9.21 -8.95 16.97
CA VAL A 74 -10.00 -10.20 16.85
C VAL A 74 -9.35 -11.34 17.64
N TRP A 75 -8.02 -11.45 17.58
CA TRP A 75 -7.28 -12.47 18.32
C TRP A 75 -7.27 -12.24 19.83
N ARG A 76 -7.24 -10.98 20.28
CA ARG A 76 -7.20 -10.61 21.70
C ARG A 76 -8.53 -10.75 22.41
N TYR A 77 -9.64 -10.52 21.72
CA TYR A 77 -10.98 -10.53 22.30
C TYR A 77 -11.75 -11.82 22.01
N GLU A 78 -11.06 -12.91 21.66
CA GLU A 78 -11.64 -14.24 21.37
C GLU A 78 -12.73 -14.28 20.29
N ALA A 79 -12.93 -13.18 19.55
CA ALA A 79 -13.80 -13.13 18.38
C ALA A 79 -13.34 -14.06 17.24
N LYS A 80 -12.21 -14.77 17.40
CA LYS A 80 -11.80 -15.86 16.50
C LYS A 80 -12.85 -16.97 16.49
N ASP A 81 -13.49 -17.26 17.62
CA ASP A 81 -14.44 -18.38 17.71
C ASP A 81 -15.72 -18.05 16.92
N LEU A 82 -16.00 -16.76 16.75
CA LEU A 82 -17.10 -16.23 15.96
C LEU A 82 -16.77 -16.10 14.46
N LEU A 83 -15.57 -15.60 14.12
CA LEU A 83 -15.18 -15.31 12.72
C LEU A 83 -14.45 -16.47 12.03
N GLY A 84 -13.94 -17.42 12.81
CA GLY A 84 -13.17 -18.55 12.34
C GLY A 84 -11.70 -18.24 12.00
N ASP A 85 -10.86 -19.27 12.09
CA ASP A 85 -9.43 -19.19 11.78
C ASP A 85 -9.15 -18.82 10.31
N ASP A 86 -10.04 -19.22 9.39
CA ASP A 86 -9.94 -18.88 7.97
C ASP A 86 -10.01 -17.37 7.72
N TRP A 87 -10.87 -16.66 8.46
CA TRP A 87 -10.96 -15.22 8.38
C TRP A 87 -9.64 -14.58 8.83
N VAL A 88 -9.09 -15.03 9.96
CA VAL A 88 -7.82 -14.53 10.50
C VAL A 88 -6.68 -14.78 9.51
N GLN A 89 -6.59 -15.98 8.94
CA GLN A 89 -5.52 -16.32 8.01
C GLN A 89 -5.62 -15.53 6.70
N ARG A 90 -6.84 -15.34 6.17
CA ARG A 90 -7.08 -14.48 5.00
C ARG A 90 -6.61 -13.05 5.26
N HIS A 91 -6.93 -12.48 6.42
CA HIS A 91 -6.55 -11.11 6.74
C HIS A 91 -5.05 -10.95 7.00
N ARG A 92 -4.39 -11.95 7.59
CA ARG A 92 -2.91 -11.97 7.68
C ARG A 92 -2.26 -11.95 6.30
N ARG A 93 -2.80 -12.68 5.31
CA ARG A 93 -2.31 -12.64 3.92
C ARG A 93 -2.48 -11.25 3.31
N ILE A 94 -3.61 -10.58 3.57
CA ILE A 94 -3.85 -9.19 3.09
C ILE A 94 -2.83 -8.22 3.70
N VAL A 95 -2.55 -8.31 5.02
CA VAL A 95 -1.48 -7.52 5.66
C VAL A 95 -0.15 -7.72 4.93
N GLN A 96 0.24 -8.99 4.70
CA GLN A 96 1.49 -9.30 4.01
C GLN A 96 1.54 -8.75 2.58
N GLN A 97 0.43 -8.79 1.84
CA GLN A 97 0.34 -8.19 0.51
C GLN A 97 0.61 -6.69 0.57
N HIS A 98 -0.01 -5.97 1.51
CA HIS A 98 0.26 -4.53 1.70
C HIS A 98 1.69 -4.26 2.16
N THR A 99 2.27 -5.09 3.03
CA THR A 99 3.69 -4.98 3.40
C THR A 99 4.60 -5.11 2.17
N ASN A 100 4.34 -6.09 1.30
CA ASN A 100 5.13 -6.30 0.09
C ASN A 100 4.97 -5.12 -0.89
N GLN A 101 3.76 -4.60 -1.05
CA GLN A 101 3.52 -3.43 -1.90
C GLN A 101 4.13 -2.16 -1.31
N TYR A 102 4.08 -1.96 0.00
CA TYR A 102 4.79 -0.87 0.67
C TYR A 102 6.28 -0.93 0.35
N LYS A 103 6.92 -2.09 0.57
CA LYS A 103 8.34 -2.29 0.26
C LYS A 103 8.61 -1.99 -1.22
N ARG A 104 7.81 -2.51 -2.14
CA ARG A 104 7.99 -2.27 -3.57
C ARG A 104 7.90 -0.79 -3.92
N ASN A 105 6.88 -0.09 -3.45
CA ASN A 105 6.65 1.32 -3.78
C ASN A 105 7.67 2.25 -3.11
N ALA A 106 8.00 2.00 -1.84
CA ALA A 106 8.97 2.79 -1.09
C ALA A 106 10.38 2.66 -1.68
N TRP A 107 10.78 1.43 -2.03
CA TRP A 107 12.13 1.15 -2.54
C TRP A 107 12.26 1.31 -4.06
N ALA A 108 11.17 1.37 -4.83
CA ALA A 108 11.23 1.51 -6.29
C ALA A 108 12.04 2.74 -6.73
N LYS A 109 11.80 3.92 -6.12
CA LYS A 109 12.52 5.16 -6.46
C LYS A 109 14.00 5.07 -6.07
N ILE A 110 14.27 4.49 -4.91
CA ILE A 110 15.62 4.29 -4.37
C ILE A 110 16.43 3.34 -5.27
N LEU A 111 15.84 2.23 -5.70
CA LEU A 111 16.48 1.25 -6.58
C LEU A 111 16.67 1.80 -8.01
N GLN A 112 15.78 2.68 -8.48
CA GLN A 112 15.96 3.37 -9.76
C GLN A 112 17.20 4.28 -9.77
N CYS A 113 17.54 4.93 -8.66
CA CYS A 113 18.79 5.70 -8.53
C CYS A 113 20.04 4.82 -8.73
N LEU A 114 19.95 3.54 -8.37
CA LEU A 114 21.05 2.56 -8.47
C LEU A 114 21.09 1.82 -9.82
N SER A 115 20.05 1.91 -10.66
CA SER A 115 19.99 1.26 -11.97
C SER A 115 20.91 1.95 -12.99
N ILE A 116 21.79 1.16 -13.63
CA ILE A 116 22.82 1.54 -14.61
C ILE A 116 22.21 1.91 -15.99
N GLN A 117 20.88 1.87 -16.16
CA GLN A 117 20.23 2.10 -17.46
C GLN A 117 20.55 3.48 -18.10
N GLY A 118 21.04 4.45 -17.33
CA GLY A 118 21.51 5.75 -17.84
C GLY A 118 22.99 5.83 -18.22
N LEU A 119 23.77 4.75 -18.06
CA LEU A 119 25.22 4.72 -18.29
C LEU A 119 25.62 3.95 -19.56
N THR A 120 24.70 3.24 -20.22
CA THR A 120 25.00 2.40 -21.39
C THR A 120 24.52 2.99 -22.72
N SER A 121 24.51 4.32 -22.88
CA SER A 121 24.58 4.89 -24.23
C SER A 121 26.01 4.74 -24.76
N SER A 122 26.44 3.51 -24.98
CA SER A 122 27.75 3.18 -25.55
C SER A 122 27.58 2.26 -26.74
N GLY A 123 27.89 2.79 -27.93
CA GLY A 123 28.56 2.05 -28.99
C GLY A 123 27.67 1.35 -30.00
N GLY A 124 27.49 1.98 -31.16
CA GLY A 124 26.98 1.29 -32.35
C GLY A 124 26.99 2.12 -33.63
N GLY A 125 28.16 2.30 -34.25
CA GLY A 125 28.25 2.37 -35.72
C GLY A 125 28.89 3.60 -36.38
N SER A 126 30.17 3.44 -36.75
CA SER A 126 30.81 3.91 -37.99
C SER A 126 31.20 5.39 -38.16
N GLY A 127 32.52 5.63 -38.22
CA GLY A 127 33.10 6.68 -39.06
C GLY A 127 33.97 7.73 -38.35
N THR A 128 35.29 7.50 -38.39
CA THR A 128 36.35 8.50 -38.62
C THR A 128 36.70 9.57 -37.55
N VAL A 129 38.02 9.65 -37.31
CA VAL A 129 38.88 10.79 -36.92
C VAL A 129 38.99 11.18 -35.43
N SER A 130 40.19 10.89 -34.90
CA SER A 130 41.06 11.65 -33.98
C SER A 130 40.47 12.74 -33.08
N GLY A 131 40.73 12.65 -31.76
CA GLY A 131 40.75 13.81 -30.85
C GLY A 131 40.20 13.53 -29.44
N ASP A 132 41.06 13.68 -28.43
CA ASP A 132 40.80 13.84 -26.98
C ASP A 132 39.87 12.86 -26.23
N GLY A 133 40.49 11.83 -25.64
CA GLY A 133 39.88 10.89 -24.71
C GLY A 133 39.65 11.43 -23.28
N GLY A 134 38.93 12.54 -23.12
CA GLY A 134 38.77 13.21 -21.81
C GLY A 134 37.38 13.25 -21.17
N THR A 135 36.29 13.23 -21.94
CA THR A 135 35.06 13.94 -21.47
C THR A 135 33.88 13.03 -21.07
N SER A 136 33.92 11.73 -21.36
CA SER A 136 32.81 10.81 -21.02
C SER A 136 32.81 10.37 -19.56
N SER A 137 33.98 10.09 -18.98
CA SER A 137 34.10 9.56 -17.60
C SER A 137 33.74 10.58 -16.51
N GLY A 138 33.90 11.87 -16.80
CA GLY A 138 33.56 12.96 -15.87
C GLY A 138 32.05 13.17 -15.75
N ALA A 139 31.35 13.18 -16.88
CA ALA A 139 29.90 13.26 -16.93
C ALA A 139 29.22 12.06 -16.26
N SER A 140 29.70 10.83 -16.52
CA SER A 140 29.22 9.62 -15.84
C SER A 140 29.46 9.66 -14.33
N ARG A 141 30.62 10.15 -13.87
CA ARG A 141 30.92 10.30 -12.43
C ARG A 141 30.03 11.34 -11.76
N ALA A 142 29.75 12.47 -12.43
CA ALA A 142 28.85 13.49 -11.90
C ALA A 142 27.41 12.96 -11.75
N ILE A 143 26.91 12.23 -12.76
CA ILE A 143 25.58 11.60 -12.74
C ILE A 143 25.47 10.56 -11.62
N VAL A 144 26.50 9.71 -11.44
CA VAL A 144 26.54 8.72 -10.35
C VAL A 144 26.53 9.41 -8.98
N LYS A 145 27.32 10.49 -8.82
CA LYS A 145 27.39 11.25 -7.56
C LYS A 145 26.06 11.92 -7.23
N ASP A 146 25.38 12.48 -8.22
CA ASP A 146 24.08 13.12 -8.03
C ASP A 146 22.99 12.10 -7.64
N ARG A 147 22.96 10.95 -8.31
CA ARG A 147 22.08 9.83 -7.96
C ARG A 147 22.32 9.28 -6.57
N PHE A 148 23.58 9.20 -6.13
CA PHE A 148 23.93 8.75 -4.79
C PHE A 148 23.45 9.73 -3.71
N LYS A 149 23.51 11.05 -4.00
CA LYS A 149 22.92 12.06 -3.11
C LYS A 149 21.40 11.92 -3.05
N THR A 150 20.72 11.72 -4.18
CA THR A 150 19.26 11.49 -4.20
C THR A 150 18.88 10.23 -3.42
N PHE A 151 19.66 9.14 -3.57
CA PHE A 151 19.49 7.92 -2.79
C PHE A 151 19.61 8.21 -1.29
N ASN A 152 20.67 8.90 -0.86
CA ASN A 152 20.89 9.20 0.56
C ASN A 152 19.73 10.02 1.13
N ILE A 153 19.26 11.06 0.42
CA ILE A 153 18.13 11.88 0.86
C ILE A 153 16.86 11.04 0.99
N MET A 154 16.54 10.22 -0.01
CA MET A 154 15.34 9.37 0.04
C MET A 154 15.42 8.28 1.10
N PHE A 155 16.62 7.75 1.35
CA PHE A 155 16.87 6.79 2.42
C PHE A 155 16.69 7.42 3.80
N GLU A 156 17.25 8.62 4.01
CA GLU A 156 17.11 9.38 5.25
C GLU A 156 15.64 9.74 5.53
N GLU A 157 14.91 10.22 4.51
CA GLU A 157 13.48 10.51 4.62
C GLU A 157 12.63 9.27 4.93
N LEU A 158 12.98 8.12 4.34
CA LEU A 158 12.32 6.86 4.64
C LEU A 158 12.60 6.45 6.09
N HIS A 159 13.85 6.53 6.53
CA HIS A 159 14.26 6.18 7.89
C HIS A 159 13.53 7.05 8.94
N GLN A 160 13.43 8.36 8.70
CA GLN A 160 12.71 9.30 9.58
C GLN A 160 11.20 9.10 9.60
N LYS A 161 10.61 8.47 8.58
CA LYS A 161 9.17 8.12 8.59
C LYS A 161 8.89 6.75 9.21
N GLN A 162 9.93 5.94 9.45
CA GLN A 162 9.84 4.59 9.98
C GLN A 162 10.19 4.51 11.48
N TYR A 163 10.70 5.60 12.07
CA TYR A 163 11.08 5.74 13.48
C TYR A 163 10.53 7.05 14.05
#